data_AF-A0A5E4PXI4-F1
#
_entry.id   AF-A0A5E4PXI4-F1
#
_cell.length_a   1.000
_cell.length_b   1.000
_cell.length_c   1.000
_cell.angle_alpha   90.00
_cell.angle_beta   90.00
_cell.angle_gamma   90.00
#
_symmetry.space_group_name_H-M   'P 1'
#
loop_
_entity.id
_entity.type
_entity.pdbx_description
1 polymer ?
#
loop_
_entity_poly.entity_id
_entity_poly.type
_entity_poly.pdbx_seq_one_letter_code
_entity_poly.pdbx_strand_id
1 'polypeptide(L)'
;MASSNIKKLCNAFNKMKLDNIIVRSYYQPPRYRPPYWFLPKERVISEDMLTQENRDFIEEVRQDKQNLQKAMESPLSKVESAQITQWTPFTRRVGLIARKIGNYPLWSKDGKKFQTTLVQL
;
A
#
# COMPACT_ATOMS: atom_id res chain seq x y z
N MET A 1 -19.82 -7.81 -52.04
CA MET A 1 -21.14 -8.05 -51.41
C MET A 1 -21.09 -8.47 -49.93
N ALA A 2 -19.92 -8.69 -49.30
CA ALA A 2 -19.82 -9.16 -47.90
C ALA A 2 -19.86 -8.05 -46.82
N SER A 3 -19.54 -6.80 -47.17
CA SER A 3 -19.44 -5.67 -46.22
C SER A 3 -20.80 -5.19 -45.68
N SER A 4 -21.89 -5.47 -46.40
CA SER A 4 -23.26 -5.13 -45.97
C SER A 4 -23.72 -6.00 -44.80
N ASN A 5 -23.27 -7.26 -44.74
CA ASN A 5 -23.67 -8.22 -43.70
C ASN A 5 -23.03 -7.91 -42.35
N ILE A 6 -21.75 -7.49 -42.34
CA ILE A 6 -21.05 -7.09 -41.11
C ILE A 6 -21.69 -5.83 -40.50
N LYS A 7 -22.07 -4.85 -41.33
CA LYS A 7 -22.76 -3.64 -40.85
C LYS A 7 -24.13 -3.95 -40.24
N LYS A 8 -24.88 -4.89 -40.82
CA LYS A 8 -26.14 -5.37 -40.27
C LYS A 8 -25.95 -6.07 -38.92
N LEU A 9 -24.90 -6.87 -38.79
CA LEU A 9 -24.54 -7.57 -37.56
C LEU A 9 -24.14 -6.60 -36.43
N CYS A 10 -23.29 -5.61 -36.71
CA CYS A 10 -22.94 -4.57 -35.74
C CYS A 10 -24.16 -3.75 -35.29
N ASN A 11 -25.09 -3.44 -36.21
CA ASN A 11 -26.33 -2.76 -35.86
C ASN A 11 -27.26 -3.64 -34.98
N ALA A 12 -27.29 -4.95 -35.21
CA ALA A 12 -28.03 -5.89 -34.37
C ALA A 12 -27.43 -5.97 -32.96
N PHE A 13 -26.10 -6.07 -32.84
CA PHE A 13 -25.41 -6.07 -31.54
C PHE A 13 -25.56 -4.75 -30.79
N ASN A 14 -25.54 -3.60 -31.47
CA ASN A 14 -25.79 -2.30 -30.85
C ASN A 14 -27.22 -2.15 -30.32
N LYS A 15 -28.20 -2.83 -30.95
CA LYS A 15 -29.58 -2.91 -30.46
C LYS A 15 -29.77 -3.90 -29.31
N MET A 16 -28.86 -4.86 -29.14
CA MET A 16 -28.77 -5.72 -27.97
C MET A 16 -28.03 -5.03 -26.80
N LYS A 17 -28.23 -3.71 -26.66
CA LYS A 17 -27.86 -3.04 -25.42
C LYS A 17 -28.70 -3.68 -24.31
N LEU A 18 -28.02 -4.32 -23.37
CA LEU A 18 -28.64 -4.89 -22.18
C LEU A 18 -29.12 -3.71 -21.31
N ASP A 19 -30.29 -3.18 -21.63
CA ASP A 19 -30.86 -2.00 -20.97
C ASP A 19 -31.23 -2.27 -19.49
N ASN A 20 -31.18 -3.54 -19.07
CA ASN A 20 -31.53 -3.98 -17.72
C ASN A 20 -30.35 -4.60 -16.94
N ILE A 21 -29.13 -4.08 -17.10
CA ILE A 21 -28.10 -4.34 -16.09
C ILE A 21 -28.43 -3.48 -14.87
N ILE A 22 -29.11 -4.07 -13.89
CA ILE A 22 -29.23 -3.49 -12.55
C ILE A 22 -27.85 -3.57 -11.91
N VAL A 23 -26.99 -2.61 -12.22
CA VAL A 23 -25.79 -2.34 -11.42
C VAL A 23 -26.32 -1.75 -10.12
N ARG A 24 -26.25 -2.48 -9.01
CA ARG A 24 -26.42 -1.91 -7.67
C ARG A 24 -25.27 -0.91 -7.46
N SER A 25 -25.40 0.31 -7.99
CA SER A 25 -24.29 1.25 -8.16
C SER A 25 -23.86 1.95 -6.88
N TYR A 26 -24.48 1.64 -5.74
CA TYR A 26 -24.11 2.22 -4.46
C TYR A 26 -24.05 1.12 -3.40
N TYR A 27 -22.90 0.45 -3.32
CA TYR A 27 -22.53 -0.28 -2.11
C TYR A 27 -22.30 0.77 -1.01
N GLN A 28 -23.35 1.07 -0.24
CA GLN A 28 -23.18 1.81 1.01
C GLN A 28 -22.78 0.79 2.08
N PRO A 29 -21.53 0.80 2.57
CA PRO A 29 -21.18 -0.08 3.68
C PRO A 29 -22.07 0.25 4.87
N PRO A 30 -22.51 -0.76 5.65
CA PRO A 30 -23.35 -0.53 6.81
C PRO A 30 -22.65 0.43 7.77
N ARG A 31 -23.33 1.52 8.14
CA ARG A 31 -22.81 2.47 9.13
C ARG A 31 -22.79 1.80 10.50
N TYR A 32 -21.63 1.79 11.16
CA TYR A 32 -21.50 1.33 12.55
C TYR A 32 -22.44 2.14 13.44
N ARG A 33 -23.46 1.47 14.01
CA ARG A 33 -24.34 2.05 15.03
C ARG A 33 -24.03 1.34 16.35
N PRO A 34 -23.27 1.97 17.25
CA PRO A 34 -23.04 1.37 18.55
C PRO A 34 -24.38 1.22 19.29
N PRO A 35 -24.54 0.17 20.11
CA PRO A 35 -25.74 -0.02 20.91
C PRO A 35 -25.90 1.13 21.92
N TYR A 36 -27.13 1.37 22.39
CA TYR A 36 -27.46 2.55 23.19
C TYR A 36 -26.69 2.67 24.52
N TRP A 37 -26.22 1.55 25.06
CA TRP A 37 -25.40 1.47 26.28
C TRP A 37 -23.92 1.70 26.03
N PHE A 38 -23.49 1.78 24.77
CA PHE A 38 -22.11 2.06 24.41
C PHE A 38 -21.90 3.56 24.44
N LEU A 39 -21.26 4.04 25.51
CA LEU A 39 -20.88 5.44 25.67
C LEU A 39 -20.10 5.91 24.44
N PRO A 40 -20.39 7.11 23.91
CA PRO A 40 -19.60 7.68 22.83
C PRO A 40 -18.15 7.75 23.29
N LYS A 41 -17.23 7.13 22.53
CA LYS A 41 -15.81 7.20 22.83
C LYS A 41 -15.40 8.67 22.77
N GLU A 42 -15.08 9.27 23.90
CA GLU A 42 -14.37 10.54 23.95
C GLU A 42 -13.05 10.32 23.24
N ARG A 43 -12.96 10.83 22.01
CA ARG A 43 -11.69 10.83 21.30
C ARG A 43 -10.87 11.96 21.90
N VAL A 44 -10.03 11.63 22.86
CA VAL A 44 -8.92 12.50 23.26
C VAL A 44 -7.89 12.43 22.11
N ILE A 45 -8.05 13.30 21.12
CA ILE A 45 -7.16 13.41 19.95
C ILE A 45 -5.92 14.24 20.30
N SER A 46 -5.98 14.96 21.41
CA SER A 46 -5.09 16.04 21.74
C SER A 46 -4.28 15.75 22.99
N GLU A 47 -3.03 16.22 22.97
CA GLU A 47 -2.08 16.22 24.08
C GLU A 47 -2.47 17.25 25.17
N ASP A 48 -3.76 17.36 25.48
CA ASP A 48 -4.35 18.53 26.17
C ASP A 48 -3.88 18.71 27.61
N MET A 49 -3.30 17.67 28.23
CA MET A 49 -2.84 17.69 29.62
C MET A 49 -1.33 17.50 29.79
N LEU A 50 -0.54 17.67 28.72
CA LEU A 50 0.92 17.61 28.81
C LEU A 50 1.50 19.03 28.98
N THR A 51 2.29 19.21 30.04
CA THR A 51 3.19 20.37 30.16
C THR A 51 4.26 20.31 29.07
N GLN A 52 4.83 21.45 28.70
CA GLN A 52 5.88 21.52 27.68
C GLN A 52 7.07 20.61 28.04
N GLU A 53 7.51 20.66 29.30
CA GLU A 53 8.60 19.80 29.82
C GLU A 53 8.29 18.30 29.65
N ASN A 54 7.05 17.88 29.88
CA ASN A 54 6.67 16.48 29.73
C ASN A 54 6.62 16.04 28.26
N ARG A 55 6.31 16.96 27.32
CA ARG A 55 6.34 16.66 25.88
C ARG A 55 7.77 16.42 25.42
N ASP A 56 8.67 17.33 25.78
CA ASP A 56 10.09 17.24 25.41
C ASP A 56 10.70 15.94 25.97
N PHE A 57 10.41 15.61 27.22
CA PHE A 57 10.86 14.36 27.84
C PHE A 57 10.32 13.11 27.10
N ILE A 58 9.04 13.10 26.69
CA ILE A 58 8.47 11.98 25.95
C ILE A 58 9.13 11.83 24.58
N GLU A 59 9.44 12.93 23.90
CA GLU A 59 10.16 12.93 22.62
C GLU A 59 11.57 12.35 22.77
N GLU A 60 12.31 12.77 23.80
CA GLU A 60 13.64 12.23 24.13
C GLU A 60 13.58 10.73 24.40
N VAL A 61 12.69 10.29 25.29
CA VAL A 61 12.53 8.86 25.62
C VAL A 61 12.13 8.05 24.39
N ARG A 62 11.31 8.60 23.49
CA ARG A 62 10.94 7.95 22.24
C ARG A 62 12.14 7.82 21.31
N GLN A 63 12.93 8.88 21.17
CA GLN A 63 14.13 8.88 20.34
C GLN A 63 15.17 7.88 20.86
N ASP A 64 15.40 7.83 22.16
CA ASP A 64 16.31 6.88 22.80
C ASP A 64 15.88 5.44 22.56
N LYS A 65 14.59 5.13 22.75
CA LYS A 65 14.05 3.79 22.44
C LYS A 65 14.24 3.41 20.97
N GLN A 66 14.02 4.36 20.05
CA GLN A 66 14.24 4.11 18.62
C GLN A 66 15.72 3.90 18.29
N ASN A 67 16.62 4.67 18.92
CA ASN A 67 18.05 4.53 18.73
C ASN A 67 18.54 3.18 19.26
N LEU A 68 18.06 2.76 20.43
CA LEU A 68 18.33 1.43 20.98
C LEU A 68 17.81 0.31 20.06
N GLN A 69 16.61 0.45 19.50
CA GLN A 69 16.06 -0.51 18.53
C GLN A 69 16.86 -0.56 17.23
N LYS A 70 17.31 0.60 16.72
CA LYS A 70 18.19 0.66 15.54
C LYS A 70 19.58 0.09 15.82
N ALA A 71 20.05 0.21 17.06
CA ALA A 71 21.30 -0.37 17.53
C ALA A 71 21.19 -1.87 17.86
N MET A 72 19.97 -2.43 17.94
CA MET A 72 19.82 -3.88 18.00
C MET A 72 20.47 -4.48 16.75
N GLU A 73 21.48 -5.31 16.99
CA GLU A 73 22.37 -5.87 15.97
C GLU A 73 21.63 -6.47 14.78
N SER A 74 22.28 -6.38 13.61
CA SER A 74 21.86 -7.04 12.37
C SER A 74 21.37 -8.45 12.68
N PRO A 75 20.16 -8.84 12.20
CA PRO A 75 19.64 -10.19 12.39
C PRO A 75 20.64 -11.28 12.01
N LEU A 76 21.58 -10.99 11.09
CA LEU A 76 22.64 -11.90 10.68
C LEU A 76 23.60 -12.31 11.82
N SER A 77 23.77 -11.48 12.85
CA SER A 77 24.70 -11.74 13.96
C SER A 77 24.12 -12.67 15.04
N LYS A 78 22.79 -12.82 15.09
CA LYS A 78 22.07 -13.62 16.11
C LYS A 78 21.31 -14.81 15.52
N VAL A 79 21.29 -14.94 14.20
CA VAL A 79 20.68 -16.10 13.55
C VAL A 79 21.61 -17.28 13.78
N GLU A 80 21.30 -18.09 14.78
CA GLU A 80 21.61 -19.52 14.76
C GLU A 80 21.07 -20.06 13.44
N SER A 81 21.96 -20.10 12.45
CA SER A 81 21.82 -20.67 11.10
C SER A 81 20.41 -21.15 10.77
N ALA A 82 19.50 -20.20 10.49
CA ALA A 82 18.24 -20.53 9.85
C ALA A 82 18.61 -21.36 8.62
N GLN A 83 18.22 -22.63 8.61
CA GLN A 83 18.67 -23.62 7.64
C GLN A 83 18.59 -23.01 6.25
N ILE A 84 19.74 -22.81 5.61
CA ILE A 84 19.82 -22.14 4.31
C ILE A 84 19.16 -23.09 3.30
N THR A 85 17.86 -22.92 3.10
CA THR A 85 17.09 -23.74 2.17
C THR A 85 17.53 -23.41 0.76
N GLN A 86 17.80 -24.43 -0.04
CA GLN A 86 18.15 -24.24 -1.45
C GLN A 86 16.95 -23.66 -2.22
N TRP A 87 17.23 -22.74 -3.14
CA TRP A 87 16.20 -22.15 -3.99
C TRP A 87 15.61 -23.22 -4.91
N THR A 88 14.29 -23.33 -4.94
CA THR A 88 13.56 -24.19 -5.88
C THR A 88 12.64 -23.33 -6.77
N PRO A 89 12.25 -23.81 -7.97
CA PRO A 89 11.39 -23.04 -8.88
C PRO A 89 10.03 -22.63 -8.29
N PHE A 90 9.58 -23.32 -7.23
CA PHE A 90 8.32 -23.03 -6.54
C PHE A 90 8.48 -22.06 -5.34
N THR A 91 9.72 -21.77 -4.93
CA THR A 91 9.99 -20.88 -3.80
C THR A 91 9.77 -19.41 -4.18
N ARG A 92 9.08 -18.66 -3.31
CA ARG A 92 8.85 -17.21 -3.45
C ARG A 92 9.63 -16.47 -2.37
N ARG A 93 10.35 -15.42 -2.76
CA ARG A 93 11.11 -14.57 -1.83
C ARG A 93 10.21 -13.51 -1.19
N VAL A 94 10.61 -13.02 -0.04
CA VAL A 94 9.98 -11.86 0.60
C VAL A 94 10.20 -10.60 -0.26
N GLY A 95 9.17 -9.76 -0.32
CA GLY A 95 9.27 -8.45 -0.93
C GLY A 95 9.91 -7.43 0.02
N LEU A 96 9.99 -6.19 -0.44
CA LEU A 96 10.50 -5.07 0.35
C LEU A 96 9.43 -3.99 0.45
N ILE A 97 9.36 -3.33 1.62
CA ILE A 97 8.55 -2.13 1.81
C ILE A 97 9.48 -0.95 1.56
N ALA A 98 9.05 -0.06 0.68
CA ALA A 98 9.94 0.96 0.16
C ALA A 98 9.19 2.27 -0.07
N ARG A 99 9.86 3.40 0.13
CA ARG A 99 9.32 4.75 -0.06
C ARG A 99 9.75 5.29 -1.41
N LYS A 100 8.77 5.72 -2.23
CA LYS A 100 9.06 6.43 -3.49
C LYS A 100 9.60 7.83 -3.18
N ILE A 101 10.81 8.13 -3.68
CA ILE A 101 11.44 9.46 -3.55
C ILE A 101 11.09 10.31 -4.76
N GLY A 102 11.20 9.76 -5.97
CA GLY A 102 10.98 10.53 -7.20
C GLY A 102 11.30 9.74 -8.46
N ASN A 103 11.35 10.45 -9.58
CA ASN A 103 11.69 9.88 -10.89
C ASN A 103 12.98 10.54 -11.40
N TYR A 104 13.90 9.72 -11.93
CA TYR A 104 15.20 10.18 -12.42
C TYR A 104 15.54 9.54 -13.78
N PRO A 105 16.05 10.30 -14.77
CA PRO A 105 16.47 9.73 -16.04
C PRO A 105 17.85 9.07 -15.94
N LEU A 106 17.95 7.84 -16.43
CA LEU A 106 19.20 7.08 -16.57
C LEU A 106 19.55 6.91 -18.05
N TRP A 107 20.83 6.95 -18.37
CA TRP A 107 21.33 6.76 -19.73
C TRP A 107 21.97 5.38 -19.85
N SER A 108 21.56 4.61 -20.85
CA SER A 108 22.23 3.34 -21.19
C SER A 108 23.55 3.59 -21.91
N LYS A 109 24.41 2.58 -21.92
CA LYS A 109 25.66 2.56 -22.70
C LYS A 109 25.40 2.78 -24.19
N ASP A 110 24.24 2.38 -24.68
CA ASP A 110 23.81 2.60 -26.07
C ASP A 110 23.31 4.03 -26.36
N GLY A 111 23.42 4.95 -25.39
CA GLY A 111 22.97 6.34 -25.51
C GLY A 111 21.46 6.55 -25.38
N LYS A 112 20.67 5.50 -25.07
CA LYS A 112 19.22 5.62 -24.87
C LYS A 112 18.88 6.11 -23.46
N LYS A 113 17.90 7.02 -23.38
CA LYS A 113 17.36 7.55 -22.12
C LYS A 113 16.23 6.69 -21.59
N PHE A 114 16.34 6.28 -20.33
CA PHE A 114 15.34 5.55 -19.58
C PHE A 114 14.82 6.39 -18.41
N GLN A 115 13.50 6.46 -18.23
CA GLN A 115 12.92 7.05 -17.03
C GLN A 115 12.84 5.99 -15.94
N THR A 116 13.46 6.26 -14.79
CA THR A 116 13.49 5.33 -13.65
C THR A 116 12.84 5.96 -12.42
N THR A 117 12.47 5.13 -11.45
CA THR A 117 11.92 5.57 -10.16
C THR A 117 12.92 5.28 -9.05
N LEU A 118 13.17 6.28 -8.20
CA LEU A 118 14.01 6.15 -7.03
C LEU A 118 13.15 5.69 -5.86
N VAL A 119 13.56 4.59 -5.25
CA VAL A 119 12.86 3.98 -4.13
C VAL A 119 13.85 3.72 -3.00
N GLN A 120 13.56 4.21 -1.80
CA GLN A 120 14.35 4.01 -0.59
C GLN A 120 13.78 2.88 0.24
N LEU A 121 14.67 2.03 0.74
CA LEU A 121 14.39 0.95 1.68
C LEU A 121 14.60 1.43 3.12
#